data_AF-A0A2A5XWG7-F1
#
_entry.id   AF-A0A2A5XWG7-F1
#
_cell.length_a   1.000
_cell.length_b   1.000
_cell.length_c   1.000
_cell.angle_alpha   90.00
_cell.angle_beta   90.00
_cell.angle_gamma   90.00
#
_symmetry.space_group_name_H-M   'P 1'
#
loop_
_entity.id
_entity.type
_entity.pdbx_description
1 polymer ?
#
loop_
_entity_poly.entity_id
_entity_poly.type
_entity_poly.pdbx_seq_one_letter_code
_entity_poly.pdbx_strand_id
1 'polypeptide(L)'
;NMFEKLHMLTETNYEHPTWSTLLFRKLLENAAFRASFLQRYSVHLHLSFNPGRSLALMYSMAGLIADEVPDHMRRWSKTMRLGNDMNWEKHLDVMRNFLSQRPDKEREHIKSFFGTGPLHSLITRVNRAKSGVIRVEGVRSDTTDYVLLYRGIPAQLRAVPAAGYRFVRWEGVSQTNSADIQVTLDKNSEIQAIFEPITSTQTSEVVINEIHYNPASTQDSDDWVELHNPNDYAVDMSFWFFSDSDDAHRYYFASGSLLAEGGFRVLVRTPEDFAAVYPTVSVAEGPIGFGFAGSGELLRLFNAQGQLVDSVRYDDQSPWPTAADGQGASLALVNPLLDNAQARFWSASANGGTPGGPNLDVLVANELNENPLYNTDQPYQTQLGNNYPNPFNPTTTIPFSLEKASKVRLTVYDMLGRSVQVIIDEYRSEGTHEVRFSAGLNGLSSGLYMYSLEFDGERITKTMLLLK
;
A
#
# COMPACT_ATOMS: atom_id res chain seq x y z
N ASN A 1 -19.31 -15.02 -26.01
CA ASN A 1 -18.68 -13.94 -25.22
C ASN A 1 -17.92 -14.52 -24.01
N MET A 2 -16.81 -13.94 -23.55
CA MET A 2 -16.08 -14.43 -22.36
C MET A 2 -16.93 -14.35 -21.08
N PHE A 3 -17.67 -13.26 -20.90
CA PHE A 3 -18.52 -13.07 -19.71
C PHE A 3 -19.70 -14.03 -19.70
N GLU A 4 -20.29 -14.34 -20.86
CA GLU A 4 -21.30 -15.41 -20.97
C GLU A 4 -20.75 -16.75 -20.50
N LYS A 5 -19.55 -17.13 -20.95
CA LYS A 5 -18.91 -18.39 -20.51
C LYS A 5 -18.68 -18.42 -19.00
N LEU A 6 -18.30 -17.28 -18.40
CA LEU A 6 -18.14 -17.17 -16.95
C LEU A 6 -19.49 -17.29 -16.20
N HIS A 7 -20.60 -17.00 -16.86
CA HIS A 7 -21.97 -17.05 -16.29
C HIS A 7 -22.77 -18.30 -16.69
N MET A 8 -22.30 -19.10 -17.64
CA MET A 8 -22.91 -20.36 -18.03
C MET A 8 -22.79 -21.38 -16.90
N LEU A 9 -23.94 -21.93 -16.49
CA LEU A 9 -24.03 -23.03 -15.55
C LEU A 9 -24.26 -24.30 -16.36
N THR A 10 -23.23 -25.12 -16.57
CA THR A 10 -23.41 -26.44 -17.17
C THR A 10 -23.40 -27.51 -16.10
N GLU A 11 -24.36 -28.44 -16.15
CA GLU A 11 -24.45 -29.61 -15.25
C GLU A 11 -23.35 -30.67 -15.51
N THR A 12 -22.59 -30.54 -16.60
CA THR A 12 -21.48 -31.43 -16.95
C THR A 12 -20.18 -30.99 -16.26
N ASN A 13 -19.85 -31.69 -15.18
CA ASN A 13 -18.80 -31.43 -14.18
C ASN A 13 -17.34 -31.32 -14.65
N TYR A 14 -17.01 -31.36 -15.95
CA TYR A 14 -15.62 -31.57 -16.37
C TYR A 14 -14.85 -30.31 -16.80
N GLU A 15 -15.50 -29.31 -17.43
CA GLU A 15 -14.76 -28.19 -18.04
C GLU A 15 -14.91 -26.87 -17.28
N HIS A 16 -16.10 -26.56 -16.73
CA HIS A 16 -16.37 -25.30 -16.03
C HIS A 16 -17.38 -25.49 -14.88
N PRO A 17 -16.97 -26.08 -13.73
CA PRO A 17 -17.92 -26.33 -12.66
C PRO A 17 -18.43 -25.00 -12.08
N THR A 18 -19.72 -24.96 -11.75
CA THR A 18 -20.44 -23.73 -11.39
C THR A 18 -19.83 -22.97 -10.19
N TRP A 19 -19.16 -23.68 -9.29
CA TRP A 19 -18.45 -23.09 -8.15
C TRP A 19 -17.22 -22.27 -8.56
N SER A 20 -16.56 -22.62 -9.67
CA SER A 20 -15.29 -22.00 -10.09
C SER A 20 -15.41 -20.52 -10.45
N THR A 21 -16.61 -20.08 -10.88
CA THR A 21 -16.90 -18.67 -11.20
C THR A 21 -17.86 -18.02 -10.20
N LEU A 22 -18.28 -18.75 -9.15
CA LEU A 22 -19.33 -18.29 -8.23
C LEU A 22 -18.97 -16.95 -7.57
N LEU A 23 -17.73 -16.80 -7.07
CA LEU A 23 -17.28 -15.56 -6.44
C LEU A 23 -17.39 -14.37 -7.40
N PHE A 24 -16.88 -14.53 -8.63
CA PHE A 24 -16.92 -13.47 -9.64
C PHE A 24 -18.36 -13.06 -9.99
N ARG A 25 -19.24 -14.05 -10.21
CA ARG A 25 -20.67 -13.81 -10.49
C ARG A 25 -21.34 -13.08 -9.33
N LYS A 26 -21.05 -13.47 -8.09
CA LYS A 26 -21.61 -12.85 -6.88
C LYS A 26 -21.11 -11.42 -6.67
N LEU A 27 -19.83 -11.15 -6.94
CA LEU A 27 -19.30 -9.78 -6.86
C LEU A 27 -19.96 -8.86 -7.90
N LEU A 28 -20.25 -9.35 -9.11
CA LEU A 28 -20.94 -8.57 -10.15
C LEU A 28 -22.42 -8.27 -9.84
N GLU A 29 -23.03 -8.95 -8.86
CA GLU A 29 -24.36 -8.59 -8.35
C GLU A 29 -24.32 -7.27 -7.53
N ASN A 30 -23.17 -6.92 -6.95
CA ASN A 30 -23.00 -5.63 -6.26
C ASN A 30 -22.81 -4.50 -7.28
N ALA A 31 -23.73 -3.53 -7.26
CA ALA A 31 -23.74 -2.44 -8.23
C ALA A 31 -22.48 -1.57 -8.21
N ALA A 32 -21.91 -1.30 -7.03
CA ALA A 32 -20.69 -0.49 -6.89
C ALA A 32 -19.47 -1.25 -7.39
N PHE A 33 -19.34 -2.54 -7.05
CA PHE A 33 -18.29 -3.40 -7.58
C PHE A 33 -18.38 -3.50 -9.10
N ARG A 34 -19.57 -3.76 -9.64
CA ARG A 34 -19.79 -3.85 -11.09
C ARG A 34 -19.41 -2.56 -11.80
N ALA A 35 -19.76 -1.40 -11.24
CA ALA A 35 -19.37 -0.10 -11.80
C ALA A 35 -17.84 0.07 -11.84
N SER A 36 -17.17 -0.13 -10.70
CA SER A 36 -15.70 -0.04 -10.62
C SER A 36 -15.01 -1.08 -11.51
N PHE A 37 -15.52 -2.31 -11.56
CA PHE A 37 -15.02 -3.36 -12.45
C PHE A 37 -15.06 -2.90 -13.92
N LEU A 38 -16.20 -2.40 -14.40
CA LEU A 38 -16.36 -1.96 -15.79
C LEU A 38 -15.43 -0.79 -16.13
N GLN A 39 -15.32 0.20 -15.24
CA GLN A 39 -14.44 1.35 -15.46
C GLN A 39 -12.97 0.94 -15.41
N ARG A 40 -12.56 0.19 -14.38
CA ARG A 40 -11.19 -0.30 -14.22
C ARG A 40 -10.75 -1.17 -15.39
N TYR A 41 -11.64 -2.05 -15.89
CA TYR A 41 -11.37 -2.86 -17.07
C TYR A 41 -11.14 -1.97 -18.30
N SER A 42 -11.98 -0.96 -18.52
CA SER A 42 -11.79 0.00 -19.63
C SER A 42 -10.47 0.76 -19.56
N VAL A 43 -10.10 1.21 -18.34
CA VAL A 43 -8.85 1.91 -18.07
C VAL A 43 -7.64 1.00 -18.37
N HIS A 44 -7.64 -0.25 -17.88
CA HIS A 44 -6.56 -1.19 -18.19
C HIS A 44 -6.47 -1.55 -19.67
N LEU A 45 -7.60 -1.73 -20.37
CA LEU A 45 -7.58 -1.95 -21.82
C LEU A 45 -6.97 -0.77 -22.59
N HIS A 46 -7.14 0.45 -22.09
CA HIS A 46 -6.58 1.65 -22.73
C HIS A 46 -5.10 1.85 -22.40
N LEU A 47 -4.69 1.52 -21.17
CA LEU A 47 -3.35 1.81 -20.63
C LEU A 47 -2.45 0.57 -20.53
N SER A 48 -2.78 -0.35 -19.64
CA SER A 48 -1.92 -1.49 -19.30
C SER A 48 -1.84 -2.49 -20.45
N PHE A 49 -2.97 -2.79 -21.08
CA PHE A 49 -3.11 -3.70 -22.21
C PHE A 49 -3.26 -2.96 -23.54
N ASN A 50 -2.73 -1.73 -23.61
CA ASN A 50 -2.62 -1.00 -24.86
C ASN A 50 -1.86 -1.88 -25.89
N PRO A 51 -2.33 -2.02 -27.14
CA PRO A 51 -1.66 -2.85 -28.14
C PRO A 51 -0.20 -2.45 -28.37
N GLY A 52 0.09 -1.15 -28.46
CA GLY A 52 1.46 -0.66 -28.65
C GLY A 52 2.39 -1.09 -27.53
N ARG A 53 1.93 -0.95 -26.27
CA ARG A 53 2.70 -1.37 -25.08
C ARG A 53 2.87 -2.88 -25.03
N SER A 54 1.79 -3.64 -25.20
CA SER A 54 1.79 -5.10 -25.09
C SER A 54 2.67 -5.75 -26.18
N LEU A 55 2.58 -5.23 -27.41
CA LEU A 55 3.43 -5.67 -28.52
C LEU A 55 4.89 -5.32 -28.30
N ALA A 56 5.20 -4.10 -27.83
CA ALA A 56 6.57 -3.71 -27.50
C ALA A 56 7.18 -4.64 -26.44
N LEU A 57 6.41 -4.99 -25.40
CA LEU A 57 6.85 -5.94 -24.37
C LEU A 57 7.09 -7.34 -24.95
N MET A 58 6.17 -7.85 -25.76
CA MET A 58 6.31 -9.14 -26.44
C MET A 58 7.58 -9.19 -27.30
N TYR A 59 7.83 -8.16 -28.12
CA TYR A 59 9.04 -8.10 -28.93
C TYR A 59 10.32 -7.97 -28.12
N SER A 60 10.29 -7.20 -27.03
CA SER A 60 11.43 -7.11 -26.11
C SER A 60 11.77 -8.48 -25.52
N MET A 61 10.77 -9.23 -25.06
CA MET A 61 10.98 -10.58 -24.51
C MET A 61 11.44 -11.57 -25.59
N ALA A 62 10.83 -11.52 -26.78
CA ALA A 62 11.21 -12.34 -27.92
C ALA A 62 12.67 -12.09 -28.33
N GLY A 63 13.11 -10.83 -28.34
CA GLY A 63 14.48 -10.44 -28.68
C GLY A 63 15.53 -11.02 -27.73
N LEU A 64 15.22 -11.16 -26.43
CA LEU A 64 16.16 -11.71 -25.44
C LEU A 64 16.55 -13.17 -25.69
N ILE A 65 15.69 -13.94 -26.35
CA ILE A 65 15.90 -15.37 -26.59
C ILE A 65 16.09 -15.70 -28.08
N ALA A 66 15.97 -14.70 -28.96
CA ALA A 66 15.93 -14.90 -30.41
C ALA A 66 17.16 -15.66 -30.95
N ASP A 67 18.34 -15.37 -30.41
CA ASP A 67 19.60 -16.01 -30.83
C ASP A 67 19.71 -17.48 -30.38
N GLU A 68 19.06 -17.84 -29.27
CA GLU A 68 19.06 -19.20 -28.70
C GLU A 68 18.00 -20.11 -29.33
N VAL A 69 16.94 -19.51 -29.91
CA VAL A 69 15.81 -20.23 -30.50
C VAL A 69 16.25 -21.22 -31.59
N PRO A 70 17.13 -20.88 -32.57
CA PRO A 70 17.58 -21.83 -33.59
C PRO A 70 18.25 -23.09 -33.03
N ASP A 71 19.11 -22.93 -32.01
CA ASP A 71 19.81 -24.06 -31.38
C ASP A 71 18.87 -24.89 -30.51
N HIS A 72 17.95 -24.25 -29.79
CA HIS A 72 16.88 -24.93 -29.06
C HIS A 72 16.01 -25.78 -30.00
N MET A 73 15.57 -25.19 -31.12
CA MET A 73 14.79 -25.88 -32.15
C MET A 73 15.54 -27.09 -32.70
N ARG A 74 16.84 -26.94 -33.02
CA ARG A 74 17.68 -28.05 -33.50
C ARG A 74 17.73 -29.20 -32.49
N ARG A 75 17.96 -28.89 -31.21
CA ARG A 75 18.09 -29.88 -30.12
C ARG A 75 16.81 -30.67 -29.89
N TRP A 76 15.64 -30.03 -29.94
CA TRP A 76 14.36 -30.63 -29.54
C TRP A 76 13.46 -31.05 -30.70
N SER A 77 13.89 -30.81 -31.94
CA SER A 77 13.18 -31.15 -33.20
C SER A 77 12.65 -32.58 -33.31
N LYS A 78 13.21 -33.55 -32.55
CA LYS A 78 12.84 -34.97 -32.59
C LYS A 78 11.92 -35.43 -31.45
N THR A 79 11.48 -34.53 -30.56
CA THR A 79 10.61 -34.91 -29.43
C THR A 79 9.13 -34.79 -29.79
N MET A 80 8.36 -35.86 -29.56
CA MET A 80 6.94 -36.00 -29.96
C MET A 80 5.99 -34.92 -29.41
N ARG A 81 6.42 -34.10 -28.45
CA ARG A 81 5.55 -33.16 -27.72
C ARG A 81 5.52 -31.75 -28.30
N LEU A 82 6.49 -31.38 -29.14
CA LEU A 82 6.58 -30.03 -29.73
C LEU A 82 6.38 -30.01 -31.26
N GLY A 83 6.17 -31.18 -31.87
CA GLY A 83 5.84 -31.33 -33.29
C GLY A 83 7.02 -31.05 -34.24
N ASN A 84 6.91 -31.58 -35.46
CA ASN A 84 7.86 -31.32 -36.56
C ASN A 84 7.78 -29.88 -37.11
N ASP A 85 6.81 -29.08 -36.65
CA ASP A 85 6.47 -27.73 -37.14
C ASP A 85 6.79 -26.62 -36.12
N MET A 86 7.86 -26.76 -35.35
CA MET A 86 8.31 -25.70 -34.44
C MET A 86 8.67 -24.47 -35.28
N ASN A 87 7.75 -23.51 -35.40
CA ASN A 87 7.93 -22.29 -36.19
C ASN A 87 7.76 -21.08 -35.27
N TRP A 88 8.89 -20.56 -34.81
CA TRP A 88 8.97 -19.42 -33.91
C TRP A 88 8.17 -18.20 -34.41
N GLU A 89 8.37 -17.81 -35.66
CA GLU A 89 7.69 -16.65 -36.26
C GLU A 89 6.17 -16.83 -36.29
N LYS A 90 5.69 -18.04 -36.61
CA LYS A 90 4.26 -18.34 -36.58
C LYS A 90 3.67 -18.15 -35.17
N HIS A 91 4.38 -18.52 -34.12
CA HIS A 91 3.92 -18.33 -32.74
C HIS A 91 3.95 -16.84 -32.33
N LEU A 92 4.99 -16.10 -32.75
CA LEU A 92 5.03 -14.65 -32.58
C LEU A 92 3.86 -13.97 -33.29
N ASP A 93 3.51 -14.40 -34.51
CA ASP A 93 2.37 -13.87 -35.27
C ASP A 93 1.03 -14.14 -34.56
N VAL A 94 0.85 -15.33 -33.97
CA VAL A 94 -0.35 -15.64 -33.17
C VAL A 94 -0.47 -14.70 -31.97
N MET A 95 0.63 -14.49 -31.23
CA MET A 95 0.64 -13.56 -30.10
C MET A 95 0.40 -12.11 -30.54
N ARG A 96 1.04 -11.67 -31.62
CA ARG A 96 0.85 -10.34 -32.21
C ARG A 96 -0.62 -10.09 -32.56
N ASN A 97 -1.23 -11.02 -33.28
CA ASN A 97 -2.63 -10.92 -33.68
C ASN A 97 -3.56 -10.88 -32.45
N PHE A 98 -3.30 -11.74 -31.45
CA PHE A 98 -4.05 -11.74 -30.20
C PHE A 98 -3.95 -10.39 -29.48
N LEU A 99 -2.73 -9.92 -29.19
CA LEU A 99 -2.50 -8.68 -28.44
C LEU A 99 -3.04 -7.44 -29.16
N SER A 100 -3.01 -7.44 -30.50
CA SER A 100 -3.50 -6.31 -31.31
C SER A 100 -5.02 -6.20 -31.29
N GLN A 101 -5.72 -7.33 -31.32
CA GLN A 101 -7.18 -7.37 -31.43
C GLN A 101 -7.90 -7.49 -30.08
N ARG A 102 -7.20 -7.95 -29.03
CA ARG A 102 -7.80 -8.28 -27.74
C ARG A 102 -8.57 -7.12 -27.11
N PRO A 103 -8.04 -5.87 -27.07
CA PRO A 103 -8.78 -4.78 -26.43
C PRO A 103 -10.14 -4.50 -27.08
N ASP A 104 -10.22 -4.49 -28.40
CA ASP A 104 -11.48 -4.25 -29.11
C ASP A 104 -12.47 -5.40 -28.90
N LYS A 105 -11.98 -6.65 -28.97
CA LYS A 105 -12.80 -7.83 -28.67
C LYS A 105 -13.35 -7.84 -27.25
N GLU A 106 -12.57 -7.40 -26.28
CA GLU A 106 -13.03 -7.32 -24.90
C GLU A 106 -14.01 -6.17 -24.67
N ARG A 107 -13.86 -5.04 -25.37
CA ARG A 107 -14.88 -3.98 -25.38
C ARG A 107 -16.20 -4.46 -25.99
N GLU A 108 -16.14 -5.23 -27.08
CA GLU A 108 -17.32 -5.89 -27.68
C GLU A 108 -17.99 -6.84 -26.66
N HIS A 109 -17.20 -7.67 -25.96
CA HIS A 109 -17.70 -8.57 -24.93
C HIS A 109 -18.37 -7.83 -23.77
N ILE A 110 -17.75 -6.78 -23.23
CA ILE A 110 -18.34 -5.96 -22.17
C ILE A 110 -19.66 -5.33 -22.63
N LYS A 111 -19.66 -4.71 -23.81
CA LYS A 111 -20.85 -4.06 -24.36
C LYS A 111 -21.99 -5.06 -24.55
N SER A 112 -21.70 -6.22 -25.13
CA SER A 112 -22.67 -7.28 -25.39
C SER A 112 -23.26 -7.87 -24.10
N PHE A 113 -22.45 -8.04 -23.05
CA PHE A 113 -22.91 -8.69 -21.83
C PHE A 113 -23.57 -7.72 -20.85
N PHE A 114 -22.96 -6.56 -20.61
CA PHE A 114 -23.42 -5.59 -19.61
C PHE A 114 -24.31 -4.48 -20.20
N GLY A 115 -24.45 -4.40 -21.52
CA GLY A 115 -25.25 -3.36 -22.18
C GLY A 115 -24.70 -1.95 -21.97
N THR A 116 -23.38 -1.81 -21.83
CA THR A 116 -22.75 -0.51 -21.53
C THR A 116 -22.99 0.54 -22.63
N GLY A 117 -23.07 1.80 -22.23
CA GLY A 117 -23.06 2.94 -23.15
C GLY A 117 -21.73 3.10 -23.91
N PRO A 118 -21.61 4.13 -24.78
CA PRO A 118 -20.35 4.44 -25.45
C PRO A 118 -19.26 4.86 -24.44
N LEU A 119 -18.01 4.83 -24.89
CA LEU A 119 -16.88 5.35 -24.13
C LEU A 119 -16.74 6.86 -24.35
N HIS A 120 -16.38 7.58 -23.29
CA HIS A 120 -15.97 8.99 -23.34
C HIS A 120 -14.53 9.13 -22.86
N SER A 121 -13.80 10.07 -23.46
CA SER A 121 -12.48 10.43 -22.99
C SER A 121 -12.57 11.32 -21.75
N LEU A 122 -11.71 11.04 -20.79
CA LEU A 122 -11.41 11.94 -19.67
C LEU A 122 -9.95 12.34 -19.77
N ILE A 123 -9.72 13.62 -20.07
CA ILE A 123 -8.39 14.22 -19.97
C ILE A 123 -8.13 14.51 -18.49
N THR A 124 -6.99 14.06 -17.97
CA THR A 124 -6.59 14.31 -16.58
C THR A 124 -5.39 15.25 -16.56
N ARG A 125 -5.48 16.34 -15.79
CA ARG A 125 -4.39 17.30 -15.64
C ARG A 125 -4.02 17.54 -14.20
N VAL A 126 -2.80 17.99 -13.99
CA VAL A 126 -2.38 18.61 -12.73
C VAL A 126 -2.03 20.07 -13.01
N ASN A 127 -2.25 20.96 -12.05
CA ASN A 127 -1.99 22.39 -12.23
C ASN A 127 -0.49 22.74 -12.33
N ARG A 128 0.39 21.88 -11.81
CA ARG A 128 1.85 22.05 -11.90
C ARG A 128 2.51 20.72 -12.22
N ALA A 129 3.53 20.72 -13.09
CA ALA A 129 4.31 19.52 -13.35
C ALA A 129 4.94 19.02 -12.05
N LYS A 130 4.91 17.69 -11.84
CA LYS A 130 5.46 17.01 -10.66
C LYS A 130 4.80 17.36 -9.30
N SER A 131 3.70 18.11 -9.25
CA SER A 131 3.03 18.42 -7.96
C SER A 131 2.17 17.27 -7.42
N GLY A 132 1.94 16.24 -8.23
CA GLY A 132 1.12 15.09 -7.89
C GLY A 132 0.67 14.34 -9.15
N VAL A 133 -0.17 13.35 -8.96
CA VAL A 133 -0.80 12.56 -10.02
C VAL A 133 -2.27 12.31 -9.75
N ILE A 134 -3.00 12.01 -10.82
CA ILE A 134 -4.37 11.52 -10.73
C ILE A 134 -4.35 10.00 -10.94
N ARG A 135 -5.07 9.28 -10.08
CA ARG A 135 -5.39 7.86 -10.29
C ARG A 135 -6.84 7.74 -10.69
N VAL A 136 -7.11 7.03 -11.78
CA VAL A 136 -8.46 6.68 -12.25
C VAL A 136 -8.64 5.19 -12.05
N GLU A 137 -9.61 4.81 -11.23
CA GLU A 137 -9.83 3.41 -10.81
C GLU A 137 -8.56 2.74 -10.27
N GLY A 138 -7.73 3.50 -9.56
CA GLY A 138 -6.47 3.04 -8.98
C GLY A 138 -5.27 3.08 -9.93
N VAL A 139 -5.48 3.31 -11.23
CA VAL A 139 -4.41 3.36 -12.25
C VAL A 139 -3.96 4.79 -12.47
N ARG A 140 -2.63 5.00 -12.49
CA ARG A 140 -2.01 6.28 -12.80
C ARG A 140 -2.37 6.75 -14.21
N SER A 141 -2.86 7.99 -14.33
CA SER A 141 -3.26 8.57 -15.62
C SER A 141 -2.20 9.48 -16.25
N ASP A 142 -1.09 9.74 -15.58
CA ASP A 142 0.01 10.57 -16.07
C ASP A 142 0.85 9.91 -17.18
N THR A 143 0.55 8.66 -17.54
CA THR A 143 1.21 7.93 -18.63
C THR A 143 0.47 8.01 -19.97
N THR A 144 -0.57 8.84 -20.07
CA THR A 144 -1.45 8.97 -21.24
C THR A 144 -2.01 10.38 -21.34
N ASP A 145 -2.49 10.77 -22.52
CA ASP A 145 -3.19 12.05 -22.72
C ASP A 145 -4.62 12.03 -22.16
N TYR A 146 -5.25 10.85 -22.15
CA TYR A 146 -6.61 10.66 -21.65
C TYR A 146 -6.84 9.21 -21.23
N VAL A 147 -7.91 8.99 -20.45
CA VAL A 147 -8.45 7.66 -20.17
C VAL A 147 -9.83 7.49 -20.81
N LEU A 148 -10.27 6.25 -21.00
CA LEU A 148 -11.58 5.95 -21.58
C LEU A 148 -12.50 5.35 -20.51
N LEU A 149 -13.65 5.99 -20.29
CA LEU A 149 -14.65 5.58 -19.31
C LEU A 149 -16.00 5.35 -19.98
N TYR A 150 -16.76 4.37 -19.51
CA TYR A 150 -18.11 4.10 -20.00
C TYR A 150 -19.08 5.19 -19.55
N ARG A 151 -19.91 5.66 -20.49
CA ARG A 151 -20.96 6.65 -20.23
C ARG A 151 -21.91 6.18 -19.14
N GLY A 152 -22.28 7.09 -18.23
CA GLY A 152 -23.32 6.85 -17.22
C GLY A 152 -22.93 5.88 -16.10
N ILE A 153 -21.68 5.39 -16.08
CA ILE A 153 -21.16 4.55 -15.01
C ILE A 153 -20.21 5.39 -14.14
N PRO A 154 -20.39 5.43 -12.81
CA PRO A 154 -19.46 6.15 -11.93
C PRO A 154 -18.06 5.55 -11.97
N ALA A 155 -17.04 6.42 -12.05
CA ALA A 155 -15.63 6.07 -11.95
C ALA A 155 -14.99 6.76 -10.74
N GLN A 156 -14.15 6.03 -10.00
CA GLN A 156 -13.36 6.53 -8.87
C GLN A 156 -12.12 7.27 -9.35
N LEU A 157 -11.92 8.49 -8.86
CA LEU A 157 -10.72 9.28 -9.08
C LEU A 157 -10.10 9.64 -7.73
N ARG A 158 -8.77 9.61 -7.68
CA ARG A 158 -7.99 10.11 -6.55
C ARG A 158 -6.89 11.06 -7.01
N ALA A 159 -6.77 12.22 -6.35
CA ALA A 159 -5.62 13.08 -6.46
C ALA A 159 -4.57 12.64 -5.42
N VAL A 160 -3.36 12.32 -5.88
CA VAL A 160 -2.24 11.90 -5.04
C VAL A 160 -1.16 12.98 -5.13
N PRO A 161 -0.94 13.79 -4.07
CA PRO A 161 0.10 14.80 -4.09
C PRO A 161 1.49 14.16 -4.17
N ALA A 162 2.42 14.87 -4.81
CA ALA A 162 3.84 14.55 -4.71
C ALA A 162 4.40 15.07 -3.37
N ALA A 163 5.59 14.61 -2.98
CA ALA A 163 6.29 15.14 -1.80
C ALA A 163 6.41 16.66 -1.87
N GLY A 164 6.16 17.35 -0.75
CA GLY A 164 6.17 18.82 -0.65
C GLY A 164 4.88 19.52 -1.15
N TYR A 165 3.86 18.77 -1.59
CA TYR A 165 2.59 19.32 -2.05
C TYR A 165 1.41 18.75 -1.26
N ARG A 166 0.32 19.50 -1.21
CA ARG A 166 -0.99 19.01 -0.77
C ARG A 166 -2.04 19.21 -1.86
N PHE A 167 -3.01 18.31 -1.88
CA PHE A 167 -4.19 18.48 -2.72
C PHE A 167 -5.08 19.58 -2.13
N VAL A 168 -5.60 20.45 -2.99
CA VAL A 168 -6.47 21.57 -2.61
C VAL A 168 -7.91 21.28 -3.04
N ARG A 169 -8.11 21.01 -4.33
CA ARG A 169 -9.43 20.81 -4.95
C ARG A 169 -9.35 20.30 -6.37
N TRP A 170 -10.49 19.85 -6.89
CA TRP A 170 -10.68 19.53 -8.30
C TRP A 170 -11.18 20.74 -9.10
N GLU A 171 -10.88 20.74 -10.39
CA GLU A 171 -11.50 21.59 -11.41
C GLU A 171 -11.97 20.76 -12.61
N GLY A 172 -12.91 21.29 -13.39
CA GLY A 172 -13.50 20.60 -14.54
C GLY A 172 -14.81 19.90 -14.18
N VAL A 173 -14.92 18.60 -14.46
CA VAL A 173 -16.14 17.82 -14.18
C VAL A 173 -16.49 17.66 -12.70
N SER A 174 -15.59 18.02 -11.80
CA SER A 174 -15.83 18.11 -10.36
C SER A 174 -15.15 19.36 -9.81
N GLN A 175 -15.74 19.95 -8.77
CA GLN A 175 -15.23 21.15 -8.10
C GLN A 175 -15.09 20.95 -6.58
N THR A 176 -14.94 19.70 -6.15
CA THR A 176 -14.88 19.35 -4.72
C THR A 176 -13.46 19.47 -4.16
N ASN A 177 -13.36 19.51 -2.82
CA ASN A 177 -12.09 19.55 -2.10
C ASN A 177 -11.69 18.18 -1.52
N SER A 178 -12.47 17.12 -1.80
CA SER A 178 -12.10 15.75 -1.43
C SER A 178 -11.09 15.20 -2.44
N ALA A 179 -9.98 14.65 -1.96
CA ALA A 179 -8.98 14.02 -2.84
C ALA A 179 -9.55 12.79 -3.55
N ASP A 180 -10.53 12.12 -2.93
CA ASP A 180 -11.28 10.99 -3.47
C ASP A 180 -12.66 11.43 -3.95
N ILE A 181 -12.97 11.16 -5.23
CA ILE A 181 -14.25 11.52 -5.82
C ILE A 181 -14.77 10.42 -6.75
N GLN A 182 -16.07 10.48 -7.01
CA GLN A 182 -16.70 9.76 -8.11
C GLN A 182 -17.10 10.74 -9.21
N VAL A 183 -16.83 10.38 -10.47
CA VAL A 183 -17.32 11.13 -11.63
C VAL A 183 -18.08 10.20 -12.56
N THR A 184 -19.17 10.71 -13.12
CA THR A 184 -19.95 10.02 -14.15
C THR A 184 -19.91 10.88 -15.40
N LEU A 185 -19.50 10.30 -16.53
CA LEU A 185 -19.36 11.05 -17.78
C LEU A 185 -20.57 10.85 -18.69
N ASP A 186 -21.05 11.95 -19.26
CA ASP A 186 -22.05 11.99 -20.34
C ASP A 186 -21.49 12.45 -21.69
N LYS A 187 -20.26 12.97 -21.68
CA LYS A 187 -19.53 13.46 -22.85
C LYS A 187 -18.04 13.42 -22.56
N ASN A 188 -17.23 13.57 -23.61
CA ASN A 188 -15.79 13.79 -23.47
C ASN A 188 -15.55 15.01 -22.57
N SER A 189 -14.63 14.85 -21.62
CA SER A 189 -14.51 15.76 -20.49
C SER A 189 -13.06 15.90 -20.04
N GLU A 190 -12.82 16.90 -19.19
CA GLU A 190 -11.54 17.15 -18.56
C GLU A 190 -11.71 17.31 -17.06
N ILE A 191 -10.70 16.86 -16.31
CA ILE A 191 -10.57 17.12 -14.89
C ILE A 191 -9.13 17.51 -14.57
N GLN A 192 -8.99 18.48 -13.67
CA GLN A 192 -7.70 18.93 -13.18
C GLN A 192 -7.63 18.82 -11.66
N ALA A 193 -6.55 18.22 -11.15
CA ALA A 193 -6.22 18.25 -9.73
C ALA A 193 -5.37 19.48 -9.43
N ILE A 194 -5.81 20.28 -8.46
CA ILE A 194 -5.10 21.45 -7.99
C ILE A 194 -4.28 21.05 -6.76
N PHE A 195 -2.97 21.13 -6.89
CA PHE A 195 -2.02 20.96 -5.82
C PHE A 195 -1.33 22.28 -5.52
N GLU A 196 -0.98 22.50 -4.26
CA GLU A 196 -0.15 23.63 -3.86
C GLU A 196 1.04 23.15 -3.03
N PRO A 197 2.18 23.86 -3.11
CA PRO A 197 3.27 23.60 -2.19
C PRO A 197 2.77 23.73 -0.76
N ILE A 198 3.16 22.80 0.10
CA ILE A 198 2.93 22.94 1.53
C ILE A 198 3.80 24.11 1.99
N THR A 199 3.17 25.23 2.33
CA THR A 199 3.84 26.36 2.97
C THR A 199 3.84 26.09 4.47
N SER A 200 5.01 25.76 5.00
CA SER A 200 5.18 25.28 6.37
C SER A 200 4.76 26.32 7.40
N THR A 201 3.85 25.92 8.29
CA THR A 201 3.81 26.44 9.67
C THR A 201 3.99 25.34 10.70
N GLN A 202 4.19 24.09 10.28
CA GLN A 202 4.71 22.98 11.09
C GLN A 202 5.42 21.97 10.18
N THR A 203 6.67 22.26 9.83
CA THR A 203 7.61 21.22 9.38
C THR A 203 8.86 21.41 10.22
N SER A 204 9.15 20.44 11.08
CA SER A 204 10.40 20.40 11.84
C SER A 204 11.58 20.50 10.86
N GLU A 205 12.59 21.31 11.17
CA GLU A 205 13.78 21.51 10.32
C GLU A 205 14.53 20.19 10.06
N VAL A 206 14.45 19.25 11.01
CA VAL A 206 14.99 17.89 10.94
C VAL A 206 13.99 16.97 11.64
N VAL A 207 13.75 15.77 11.12
CA VAL A 207 12.80 14.80 11.66
C VAL A 207 13.47 13.51 12.13
N ILE A 208 12.91 12.89 13.16
CA ILE A 208 13.21 11.53 13.58
C ILE A 208 12.55 10.58 12.57
N ASN A 209 13.36 9.89 11.77
CA ASN A 209 12.94 9.17 10.56
C ASN A 209 12.87 7.65 10.72
N GLU A 210 13.78 7.08 11.53
CA GLU A 210 13.87 5.63 11.73
C GLU A 210 14.41 5.34 13.14
N ILE A 211 13.88 4.32 13.83
CA ILE A 211 14.25 3.96 15.21
C ILE A 211 14.42 2.44 15.28
N HIS A 212 15.59 1.98 15.74
CA HIS A 212 15.85 0.57 15.99
C HIS A 212 16.25 0.43 17.46
N TYR A 213 15.26 0.10 18.30
CA TYR A 213 15.38 0.06 19.77
C TYR A 213 15.50 -1.35 20.34
N ASN A 214 15.30 -2.38 19.50
CA ASN A 214 15.44 -3.77 19.89
C ASN A 214 15.79 -4.64 18.67
N PRO A 215 17.05 -4.64 18.20
CA PRO A 215 17.48 -5.46 17.07
C PRO A 215 17.33 -6.96 17.32
N ALA A 216 17.31 -7.75 16.23
CA ALA A 216 17.32 -9.20 16.35
C ALA A 216 18.68 -9.69 16.89
N SER A 217 18.66 -10.65 17.81
CA SER A 217 19.89 -11.21 18.41
C SER A 217 20.86 -11.85 17.40
N THR A 218 20.42 -12.14 16.18
CA THR A 218 21.24 -12.70 15.10
C THR A 218 21.96 -11.63 14.25
N GLN A 219 21.52 -10.37 14.34
CA GLN A 219 22.05 -9.20 13.66
C GLN A 219 21.92 -7.99 14.62
N ASP A 220 22.61 -8.08 15.75
CA ASP A 220 22.51 -7.10 16.82
C ASP A 220 23.39 -5.88 16.50
N SER A 221 22.74 -4.78 16.11
CA SER A 221 23.40 -3.50 15.85
C SER A 221 23.49 -2.61 17.08
N ASP A 222 22.95 -3.05 18.22
CA ASP A 222 22.54 -2.20 19.33
C ASP A 222 21.58 -1.08 18.89
N ASP A 223 21.21 -0.19 19.83
CA ASP A 223 20.24 0.87 19.63
C ASP A 223 20.74 1.96 18.67
N TRP A 224 19.89 2.38 17.74
CA TRP A 224 20.14 3.56 16.91
C TRP A 224 18.88 4.28 16.47
N VAL A 225 19.03 5.58 16.17
CA VAL A 225 17.98 6.45 15.65
C VAL A 225 18.51 7.27 14.48
N GLU A 226 17.70 7.41 13.45
CA GLU A 226 18.04 8.19 12.27
C GLU A 226 17.29 9.53 12.26
N LEU A 227 18.05 10.57 11.95
CA LEU A 227 17.55 11.91 11.67
C LEU A 227 17.62 12.18 10.16
N HIS A 228 16.57 12.78 9.62
CA HIS A 228 16.49 13.17 8.21
C HIS A 228 16.20 14.65 8.07
N ASN A 229 16.90 15.30 7.12
CA ASN A 229 16.58 16.65 6.68
C ASN A 229 15.70 16.58 5.41
N PRO A 230 14.37 16.75 5.50
CA PRO A 230 13.49 16.68 4.33
C PRO A 230 13.54 17.94 3.46
N ASN A 231 14.29 18.97 3.85
CA ASN A 231 14.36 20.24 3.15
C ASN A 231 15.31 20.20 1.94
N ASP A 232 15.18 21.21 1.07
CA ASP A 232 16.04 21.47 -0.08
C ASP A 232 17.25 22.39 0.25
N TYR A 233 17.50 22.62 1.54
CA TYR A 233 18.65 23.34 2.07
C TYR A 233 19.30 22.57 3.22
N ALA A 234 20.60 22.76 3.40
CA ALA A 234 21.34 22.18 4.51
C ALA A 234 20.97 22.83 5.85
N VAL A 235 20.91 22.04 6.92
CA VAL A 235 20.63 22.49 8.29
C VAL A 235 21.91 22.42 9.13
N ASP A 236 22.27 23.52 9.78
CA ASP A 236 23.37 23.56 10.75
C ASP A 236 22.87 23.09 12.11
N MET A 237 23.27 21.87 12.49
CA MET A 237 22.92 21.26 13.76
C MET A 237 23.99 21.51 14.83
N SER A 238 24.94 22.42 14.61
CA SER A 238 25.98 22.72 15.60
C SER A 238 25.36 23.06 16.96
N PHE A 239 25.80 22.36 18.01
CA PHE A 239 25.34 22.53 19.39
C PHE A 239 23.85 22.20 19.63
N TRP A 240 23.17 21.58 18.67
CA TRP A 240 21.90 20.91 18.93
C TRP A 240 22.12 19.75 19.91
N PHE A 241 21.05 19.19 20.44
CA PHE A 241 21.16 17.95 21.20
C PHE A 241 19.97 17.02 21.03
N PHE A 242 20.26 15.73 21.13
CA PHE A 242 19.29 14.63 21.15
C PHE A 242 19.19 14.06 22.57
N SER A 243 17.98 13.69 22.99
CA SER A 243 17.67 13.21 24.32
C SER A 243 16.53 12.18 24.27
N ASP A 244 16.56 11.20 25.17
CA ASP A 244 15.49 10.22 25.36
C ASP A 244 14.45 10.77 26.35
N SER A 245 13.79 9.91 27.14
CA SER A 245 12.82 10.32 28.15
C SER A 245 13.43 10.92 29.42
N ASP A 246 14.73 10.74 29.67
CA ASP A 246 15.48 11.33 30.77
C ASP A 246 16.20 12.62 30.34
N ASP A 247 15.84 13.75 30.94
CA ASP A 247 16.44 15.06 30.64
C ASP A 247 17.96 15.13 30.93
N ALA A 248 18.52 14.18 31.68
CA ALA A 248 19.94 14.05 31.93
C ALA A 248 20.71 13.38 30.77
N HIS A 249 20.04 12.56 29.96
CA HIS A 249 20.62 11.93 28.78
C HIS A 249 20.64 12.91 27.61
N ARG A 250 21.84 13.34 27.23
CA ARG A 250 22.02 14.33 26.15
C ARG A 250 23.23 13.98 25.28
N TYR A 251 22.97 13.81 24.00
CA TYR A 251 23.99 13.78 22.97
C TYR A 251 24.06 15.15 22.29
N TYR A 252 25.21 15.81 22.33
CA TYR A 252 25.41 17.12 21.71
C TYR A 252 26.13 17.00 20.38
N PHE A 253 25.57 17.64 19.35
CA PHE A 253 26.22 17.73 18.05
C PHE A 253 27.41 18.69 18.10
N ALA A 254 28.53 18.27 17.51
CA ALA A 254 29.75 19.07 17.48
C ALA A 254 29.59 20.35 16.64
N SER A 255 30.47 21.32 16.86
CA SER A 255 30.57 22.49 15.98
C SER A 255 30.88 22.09 14.53
N GLY A 256 30.20 22.70 13.57
CA GLY A 256 30.33 22.36 12.15
C GLY A 256 29.50 21.15 11.72
N SER A 257 28.56 20.70 12.57
CA SER A 257 27.67 19.57 12.29
C SER A 257 26.58 19.95 11.29
N LEU A 258 26.94 19.94 10.01
CA LEU A 258 26.02 20.24 8.91
C LEU A 258 25.29 18.97 8.45
N LEU A 259 23.97 19.03 8.34
CA LEU A 259 23.14 18.01 7.70
C LEU A 259 22.70 18.55 6.33
N ALA A 260 23.24 17.96 5.25
CA ALA A 260 22.96 18.39 3.88
C ALA A 260 21.46 18.30 3.53
N GLU A 261 21.05 18.97 2.45
CA GLU A 261 19.69 18.84 1.91
C GLU A 261 19.38 17.36 1.56
N GLY A 262 18.22 16.87 1.99
CA GLY A 262 17.86 15.45 1.85
C GLY A 262 18.77 14.47 2.62
N GLY A 263 19.68 14.99 3.46
CA GLY A 263 20.69 14.19 4.15
C GLY A 263 20.13 13.38 5.32
N PHE A 264 20.90 12.37 5.71
CA PHE A 264 20.62 11.48 6.84
C PHE A 264 21.76 11.53 7.85
N ARG A 265 21.43 11.27 9.11
CA ARG A 265 22.41 11.10 10.18
C ARG A 265 21.91 10.05 11.16
N VAL A 266 22.75 9.07 11.46
CA VAL A 266 22.39 7.94 12.32
C VAL A 266 23.12 8.09 13.64
N LEU A 267 22.37 8.27 14.73
CA LEU A 267 22.91 8.29 16.07
C LEU A 267 22.92 6.88 16.64
N VAL A 268 24.09 6.40 17.06
CA VAL A 268 24.30 5.01 17.49
C VAL A 268 24.75 4.92 18.93
N ARG A 269 24.28 3.90 19.66
CA ARG A 269 24.72 3.62 21.02
C ARG A 269 26.11 3.00 21.06
N THR A 270 26.34 1.95 20.29
CA THR A 270 27.62 1.23 20.24
C THR A 270 28.15 1.21 18.80
N PRO A 271 29.07 2.12 18.43
CA PRO A 271 29.57 2.24 17.06
C PRO A 271 30.17 0.96 16.49
N GLU A 272 30.83 0.15 17.32
CA GLU A 272 31.45 -1.11 16.90
C GLU A 272 30.40 -2.15 16.47
N ASP A 273 29.33 -2.31 17.24
CA ASP A 273 28.25 -3.27 16.97
C ASP A 273 27.44 -2.82 15.75
N PHE A 274 27.14 -1.52 15.65
CA PHE A 274 26.48 -0.94 14.48
C PHE A 274 27.32 -1.15 13.21
N ALA A 275 28.63 -0.89 13.24
CA ALA A 275 29.50 -1.05 12.09
C ALA A 275 29.69 -2.53 11.67
N ALA A 276 29.53 -3.48 12.60
CA ALA A 276 29.57 -4.91 12.28
C ALA A 276 28.36 -5.34 11.43
N VAL A 277 27.19 -4.72 11.65
CA VAL A 277 25.96 -4.98 10.87
C VAL A 277 25.90 -4.12 9.61
N TYR A 278 26.30 -2.84 9.68
CA TYR A 278 26.18 -1.85 8.61
C TYR A 278 27.53 -1.24 8.17
N PRO A 279 28.48 -2.04 7.64
CA PRO A 279 29.85 -1.59 7.37
C PRO A 279 29.96 -0.51 6.27
N THR A 280 28.89 -0.27 5.51
CA THR A 280 28.85 0.72 4.42
C THR A 280 28.19 2.04 4.79
N VAL A 281 27.60 2.17 5.98
CA VAL A 281 26.90 3.39 6.42
C VAL A 281 27.92 4.38 6.98
N SER A 282 28.15 5.48 6.27
CA SER A 282 29.17 6.48 6.62
C SER A 282 28.64 7.69 7.39
N VAL A 283 27.33 7.75 7.61
CA VAL A 283 26.65 8.87 8.29
C VAL A 283 26.33 8.57 9.77
N ALA A 284 26.92 7.51 10.33
CA ALA A 284 26.78 7.13 11.72
C ALA A 284 27.66 7.99 12.63
N GLU A 285 27.10 8.41 13.77
CA GLU A 285 27.73 9.24 14.79
C GLU A 285 27.37 8.72 16.20
N GLY A 286 28.32 8.72 17.12
CA GLY A 286 28.16 8.16 18.46
C GLY A 286 29.51 7.91 19.13
N PRO A 287 29.54 7.22 20.29
CA PRO A 287 28.41 6.67 21.02
C PRO A 287 27.53 7.78 21.62
N ILE A 288 26.21 7.61 21.59
CA ILE A 288 25.28 8.56 22.24
C ILE A 288 25.29 8.47 23.77
N GLY A 289 25.77 7.36 24.33
CA GLY A 289 25.98 7.18 25.78
C GLY A 289 24.76 6.72 26.58
N PHE A 290 23.62 6.53 25.92
CA PHE A 290 22.39 5.96 26.49
C PHE A 290 21.72 5.06 25.43
N GLY A 291 20.84 4.18 25.88
CA GLY A 291 20.11 3.26 25.02
C GLY A 291 18.62 3.49 25.09
N PHE A 292 17.89 2.71 24.30
CA PHE A 292 16.47 2.90 24.12
C PHE A 292 15.66 1.85 24.87
N ALA A 293 14.51 2.26 25.42
CA ALA A 293 13.65 1.35 26.15
C ALA A 293 12.94 0.37 25.18
N GLY A 294 13.15 -0.93 25.42
CA GLY A 294 12.47 -1.99 24.67
C GLY A 294 10.94 -1.92 24.71
N SER A 295 10.35 -1.30 25.74
CA SER A 295 8.91 -1.17 25.93
C SER A 295 8.31 0.16 25.44
N GLY A 296 9.05 0.91 24.62
CA GLY A 296 8.67 2.27 24.22
C GLY A 296 9.16 3.39 25.13
N GLU A 297 9.46 4.54 24.53
CA GLU A 297 9.78 5.78 25.25
C GLU A 297 9.63 7.04 24.38
N LEU A 298 10.02 8.20 24.94
CA LEU A 298 10.04 9.48 24.25
C LEU A 298 11.44 9.81 23.75
N LEU A 299 11.58 10.09 22.45
CA LEU A 299 12.79 10.62 21.83
C LEU A 299 12.58 12.07 21.41
N ARG A 300 13.59 12.92 21.59
CA ARG A 300 13.49 14.37 21.42
C ARG A 300 14.75 14.95 20.79
N LEU A 301 14.54 15.84 19.83
CA LEU A 301 15.59 16.64 19.20
C LEU A 301 15.39 18.10 19.54
N PHE A 302 16.46 18.77 19.97
CA PHE A 302 16.44 20.18 20.34
C PHE A 302 17.50 20.96 19.56
N ASN A 303 17.20 22.21 19.24
CA ASN A 303 18.16 23.12 18.62
C ASN A 303 19.16 23.69 19.64
N ALA A 304 20.13 24.47 19.16
CA ALA A 304 21.16 25.11 19.98
C ALA A 304 20.62 26.10 21.03
N GLN A 305 19.38 26.58 20.86
CA GLN A 305 18.69 27.46 21.82
C GLN A 305 17.87 26.66 22.85
N GLY A 306 17.86 25.32 22.77
CA GLY A 306 17.08 24.44 23.63
C GLY A 306 15.60 24.36 23.27
N GLN A 307 15.22 24.79 22.06
CA GLN A 307 13.86 24.65 21.57
C GLN A 307 13.66 23.26 20.98
N LEU A 308 12.50 22.65 21.25
CA LEU A 308 12.14 21.36 20.67
C LEU A 308 11.98 21.52 19.15
N VAL A 309 12.74 20.73 18.40
CA VAL A 309 12.66 20.65 16.94
C VAL A 309 11.73 19.52 16.53
N ASP A 310 11.91 18.34 17.12
CA ASP A 310 11.08 17.19 16.82
C ASP A 310 11.01 16.23 18.01
N SER A 311 9.94 15.44 18.10
CA SER A 311 9.79 14.42 19.13
C SER A 311 8.85 13.31 18.72
N VAL A 312 9.15 12.09 19.16
CA VAL A 312 8.28 10.93 18.99
C VAL A 312 8.25 10.10 20.25
N ARG A 313 7.05 9.69 20.66
CA ARG A 313 6.87 8.66 21.70
C ARG A 313 6.49 7.35 21.02
N TYR A 314 7.45 6.44 20.88
CA TYR A 314 7.22 5.12 20.29
C TYR A 314 6.81 4.10 21.36
N ASP A 315 6.28 2.96 20.92
CA ASP A 315 5.83 1.85 21.77
C ASP A 315 6.19 0.50 21.11
N ASP A 316 6.28 -0.58 21.90
CA ASP A 316 6.46 -1.96 21.41
C ASP A 316 5.12 -2.65 21.15
N GLN A 317 4.02 -1.99 21.51
CA GLN A 317 2.66 -2.49 21.33
C GLN A 317 1.88 -1.74 20.25
N SER A 318 0.87 -2.43 19.70
CA SER A 318 -0.12 -1.84 18.80
C SER A 318 -0.68 -0.53 19.39
N PRO A 319 -0.82 0.57 18.62
CA PRO A 319 -0.80 0.65 17.15
C PRO A 319 0.59 0.74 16.51
N TRP A 320 1.68 0.63 17.28
CA TRP A 320 3.03 0.63 16.72
C TRP A 320 3.40 -0.73 16.10
N PRO A 321 4.25 -0.76 15.06
CA PRO A 321 4.74 -1.99 14.45
C PRO A 321 5.50 -2.91 15.42
N THR A 322 4.86 -3.98 15.88
CA THR A 322 5.46 -4.93 16.86
C THR A 322 6.60 -5.78 16.27
N ALA A 323 6.79 -5.79 14.95
CA ALA A 323 7.92 -6.49 14.33
C ALA A 323 9.26 -5.76 14.57
N ALA A 324 9.21 -4.49 15.01
CA ALA A 324 10.39 -3.73 15.41
C ALA A 324 10.91 -4.10 16.81
N ASP A 325 10.20 -4.96 17.53
CA ASP A 325 10.55 -5.42 18.88
C ASP A 325 11.25 -6.80 18.81
N GLY A 326 12.56 -6.80 18.54
CA GLY A 326 13.41 -8.00 18.64
C GLY A 326 13.31 -8.99 17.47
N GLN A 327 12.47 -8.73 16.47
CA GLN A 327 12.32 -9.57 15.27
C GLN A 327 13.19 -9.10 14.10
N GLY A 328 13.91 -7.99 14.28
CA GLY A 328 14.94 -7.50 13.37
C GLY A 328 14.53 -6.34 12.47
N ALA A 329 13.26 -5.93 12.45
CA ALA A 329 12.86 -4.70 11.78
C ALA A 329 13.16 -3.47 12.67
N SER A 330 13.28 -2.30 12.05
CA SER A 330 13.20 -1.01 12.73
C SER A 330 11.79 -0.43 12.60
N LEU A 331 11.49 0.60 13.39
CA LEU A 331 10.38 1.51 13.14
C LEU A 331 10.82 2.55 12.10
N ALA A 332 10.18 2.55 10.95
CA ALA A 332 10.47 3.47 9.85
C ALA A 332 9.28 4.39 9.57
N LEU A 333 9.53 5.71 9.57
CA LEU A 333 8.54 6.71 9.22
C LEU A 333 8.24 6.62 7.72
N VAL A 334 6.96 6.46 7.37
CA VAL A 334 6.52 6.19 5.99
C VAL A 334 6.76 7.40 5.08
N ASN A 335 6.65 8.60 5.63
CA ASN A 335 6.96 9.83 4.91
C ASN A 335 7.42 10.88 5.92
N PRO A 336 8.63 11.46 5.75
CA PRO A 336 9.22 12.41 6.70
C PRO A 336 8.46 13.74 6.82
N LEU A 337 7.45 13.96 5.98
CA LEU A 337 6.56 15.14 6.04
C LEU A 337 5.27 14.88 6.84
N LEU A 338 5.07 13.67 7.36
CA LEU A 338 3.91 13.32 8.18
C LEU A 338 4.20 13.52 9.66
N ASP A 339 3.13 13.64 10.46
CA ASP A 339 3.22 13.82 11.90
C ASP A 339 3.71 12.55 12.59
N ASN A 340 5.02 12.51 12.87
CA ASN A 340 5.67 11.36 13.48
C ASN A 340 5.20 11.04 14.92
N ALA A 341 4.40 11.90 15.56
CA ALA A 341 3.73 11.55 16.82
C ALA A 341 2.64 10.48 16.63
N GLN A 342 2.20 10.22 15.39
CA GLN A 342 1.13 9.29 15.09
C GLN A 342 1.68 7.94 14.64
N ALA A 343 1.52 6.91 15.47
CA ALA A 343 1.94 5.53 15.20
C ALA A 343 1.54 5.00 13.81
N ARG A 344 0.39 5.43 13.27
CA ARG A 344 -0.11 5.04 11.93
C ARG A 344 0.78 5.45 10.76
N PHE A 345 1.71 6.38 10.97
CA PHE A 345 2.68 6.80 9.96
C PHE A 345 4.02 6.09 10.10
N TRP A 346 4.14 5.16 11.05
CA TRP A 346 5.29 4.29 11.23
C TRP A 346 4.99 2.89 10.70
N SER A 347 6.01 2.24 10.16
CA SER A 347 5.95 0.88 9.62
C SER A 347 7.14 0.09 10.10
N ALA A 348 7.00 -1.24 10.17
CA ALA A 348 8.16 -2.11 10.31
C ALA A 348 8.93 -2.11 8.98
N SER A 349 10.24 -1.88 9.04
CA SER A 349 11.14 -2.04 7.90
C SER A 349 11.32 -3.51 7.50
N ALA A 350 12.04 -3.75 6.40
CA ALA A 350 12.71 -5.03 6.18
C ALA A 350 13.74 -5.28 7.29
N ASN A 351 14.07 -6.55 7.55
CA ASN A 351 15.06 -6.91 8.57
C ASN A 351 16.37 -6.12 8.38
N GLY A 352 16.79 -5.41 9.42
CA GLY A 352 17.97 -4.55 9.43
C GLY A 352 17.69 -3.07 9.09
N GLY A 353 16.47 -2.66 8.74
CA GLY A 353 16.19 -1.24 8.49
C GLY A 353 16.92 -0.66 7.26
N THR A 354 16.86 0.67 7.14
CA THR A 354 17.45 1.43 6.01
C THR A 354 18.43 2.54 6.46
N PRO A 355 19.32 2.31 7.45
CA PRO A 355 20.13 3.38 8.00
C PRO A 355 21.02 4.04 6.94
N GLY A 356 21.07 5.37 6.98
CA GLY A 356 21.78 6.25 6.06
C GLY A 356 21.09 6.44 4.71
N GLY A 357 19.83 6.04 4.55
CA GLY A 357 19.10 6.14 3.30
C GLY A 357 17.59 6.24 3.47
N PRO A 358 16.84 6.49 2.37
CA PRO A 358 15.40 6.58 2.43
C PRO A 358 14.73 5.24 2.77
N ASN A 359 13.65 5.29 3.56
CA ASN A 359 12.79 4.16 3.97
C ASN A 359 11.96 3.60 2.79
N LEU A 360 12.61 3.25 1.67
CA LEU A 360 11.94 2.84 0.42
C LEU A 360 11.24 1.49 0.53
N ASP A 361 11.66 0.65 1.47
CA ASP A 361 11.10 -0.65 1.78
C ASP A 361 9.68 -0.56 2.38
N VAL A 362 9.43 0.46 3.21
CA VAL A 362 8.10 0.70 3.79
C VAL A 362 7.17 1.53 2.90
N LEU A 363 7.71 2.21 1.87
CA LEU A 363 6.92 2.83 0.80
C LEU A 363 6.17 1.79 -0.07
N VAL A 364 6.63 0.55 -0.10
CA VAL A 364 6.01 -0.56 -0.84
C VAL A 364 5.08 -1.39 0.05
N ALA A 365 5.27 -1.37 1.37
CA ALA A 365 4.52 -2.17 2.34
C ALA A 365 3.19 -1.53 2.82
N ASN A 366 3.06 -0.20 2.73
CA ASN A 366 1.85 0.52 3.12
C ASN A 366 1.06 1.04 1.92
N GLU A 367 0.24 0.16 1.32
CA GLU A 367 -0.94 0.62 0.59
C GLU A 367 -1.85 1.39 1.57
N LEU A 368 -1.78 2.73 1.57
CA LEU A 368 -2.65 3.65 2.31
C LEU A 368 -4.11 3.63 1.80
N ASN A 369 -4.73 2.46 1.82
CA ASN A 369 -6.15 2.26 1.58
C ASN A 369 -6.52 0.97 2.28
N GLU A 370 -7.02 1.00 3.51
CA GLU A 370 -8.10 0.09 3.96
C GLU A 370 -8.64 0.23 5.41
N ASN A 371 -8.46 1.34 6.14
CA ASN A 371 -9.21 1.57 7.39
C ASN A 371 -9.83 2.97 7.53
N PRO A 372 -11.10 3.16 7.12
CA PRO A 372 -11.86 4.41 7.30
C PRO A 372 -12.39 4.60 8.74
N LEU A 373 -11.84 3.89 9.74
CA LEU A 373 -12.40 3.81 11.10
C LEU A 373 -12.07 4.99 12.02
N TYR A 374 -11.11 5.84 11.65
CA TYR A 374 -10.47 6.78 12.58
C TYR A 374 -10.52 8.23 12.08
N ASN A 375 -11.71 8.73 11.76
CA ASN A 375 -11.96 10.15 11.55
C ASN A 375 -12.49 10.75 12.86
N THR A 376 -11.67 11.52 13.57
CA THR A 376 -11.99 12.09 14.90
C THR A 376 -12.90 13.32 14.87
N ASP A 377 -13.24 13.82 13.68
CA ASP A 377 -14.07 15.03 13.50
C ASP A 377 -15.48 14.74 12.97
N GLN A 378 -15.90 13.46 12.92
CA GLN A 378 -17.25 13.04 12.52
C GLN A 378 -17.82 11.95 13.45
N PRO A 379 -19.15 11.85 13.60
CA PRO A 379 -19.76 10.78 14.38
C PRO A 379 -19.31 9.41 13.87
N TYR A 380 -18.93 8.52 14.79
CA TYR A 380 -18.54 7.15 14.45
C TYR A 380 -19.65 6.49 13.63
N GLN A 381 -19.28 5.89 12.50
CA GLN A 381 -20.18 4.99 11.77
C GLN A 381 -19.90 3.56 12.23
N THR A 382 -20.91 2.70 12.26
CA THR A 382 -20.67 1.28 12.56
C THR A 382 -20.06 0.59 11.35
N GLN A 383 -18.83 0.10 11.47
CA GLN A 383 -18.10 -0.53 10.36
C GLN A 383 -17.08 -1.55 10.84
N LEU A 384 -16.80 -2.55 10.01
CA LEU A 384 -15.75 -3.55 10.21
C LEU A 384 -14.57 -3.21 9.31
N GLY A 385 -13.41 -3.00 9.91
CA GLY A 385 -12.17 -2.70 9.23
C GLY A 385 -11.45 -3.95 8.73
N ASN A 386 -10.42 -3.74 7.91
CA ASN A 386 -9.62 -4.86 7.41
C ASN A 386 -8.66 -5.34 8.49
N ASN A 387 -8.49 -6.65 8.54
CA ASN A 387 -7.56 -7.26 9.46
C ASN A 387 -6.12 -6.93 9.04
N TYR A 388 -5.24 -6.67 10.00
CA TYR A 388 -3.85 -6.36 9.73
C TYR A 388 -2.91 -7.11 10.70
N PRO A 389 -1.82 -7.71 10.20
CA PRO A 389 -1.47 -7.87 8.78
C PRO A 389 -2.50 -8.73 8.02
N ASN A 390 -2.56 -8.60 6.70
CA ASN A 390 -3.29 -9.49 5.78
C ASN A 390 -2.55 -9.53 4.43
N PRO A 391 -1.90 -10.65 4.04
CA PRO A 391 -1.95 -11.95 4.68
C PRO A 391 -1.29 -11.97 6.07
N PHE A 392 -1.69 -12.89 6.95
CA PHE A 392 -1.20 -12.96 8.34
C PHE A 392 -0.59 -14.31 8.69
N ASN A 393 0.35 -14.33 9.62
CA ASN A 393 0.97 -15.54 10.17
C ASN A 393 1.44 -15.34 11.62
N PRO A 394 0.97 -16.09 12.63
CA PRO A 394 -0.34 -16.73 12.72
C PRO A 394 -1.41 -15.77 13.30
N THR A 395 -1.05 -14.51 13.61
CA THR A 395 -1.93 -13.54 14.28
C THR A 395 -2.27 -12.34 13.41
N THR A 396 -3.48 -11.80 13.57
CA THR A 396 -3.95 -10.58 12.93
C THR A 396 -4.85 -9.79 13.89
N THR A 397 -4.97 -8.49 13.67
CA THR A 397 -5.85 -7.59 14.42
C THR A 397 -7.02 -7.19 13.54
N ILE A 398 -8.25 -7.32 14.05
CA ILE A 398 -9.48 -6.96 13.36
C ILE A 398 -10.05 -5.69 14.02
N PRO A 399 -9.96 -4.53 13.36
CA PRO A 399 -10.55 -3.29 13.87
C PRO A 399 -12.01 -3.17 13.46
N PHE A 400 -12.82 -2.53 14.29
CA PHE A 400 -14.20 -2.12 13.98
C PHE A 400 -14.57 -0.85 14.74
N SER A 401 -15.63 -0.16 14.34
CA SER A 401 -16.19 0.96 15.10
C SER A 401 -17.68 0.80 15.27
N LEU A 402 -18.21 1.40 16.33
CA LEU A 402 -19.62 1.42 16.67
C LEU A 402 -20.10 2.86 16.76
N GLU A 403 -21.17 3.18 16.05
CA GLU A 403 -21.86 4.47 16.15
C GLU A 403 -22.47 4.69 17.54
N LYS A 404 -22.95 3.62 18.15
CA LYS A 404 -23.56 3.61 19.48
C LYS A 404 -23.16 2.35 20.23
N ALA A 405 -23.17 2.42 21.56
CA ALA A 405 -22.93 1.24 22.38
C ALA A 405 -23.95 0.12 22.05
N SER A 406 -23.45 -1.07 21.73
CA SER A 406 -24.27 -2.20 21.28
C SER A 406 -23.66 -3.53 21.70
N LYS A 407 -24.48 -4.59 21.70
CA LYS A 407 -23.97 -5.95 21.87
C LYS A 407 -23.38 -6.41 20.54
N VAL A 408 -22.11 -6.81 20.57
CA VAL A 408 -21.38 -7.25 19.39
C VAL A 408 -20.95 -8.70 19.51
N ARG A 409 -20.96 -9.41 18.38
CA ARG A 409 -20.35 -10.74 18.26
C ARG A 409 -19.44 -10.78 17.03
N LEU A 410 -18.15 -11.02 17.23
CA LEU A 410 -17.16 -11.17 16.15
C LEU A 410 -16.81 -12.65 16.01
N THR A 411 -17.08 -13.24 14.85
CA THR A 411 -16.88 -14.68 14.60
C THR A 411 -16.06 -14.91 13.33
N VAL A 412 -15.12 -15.84 13.40
CA VAL A 412 -14.34 -16.35 12.27
C VAL A 412 -15.01 -17.60 11.70
N TYR A 413 -15.06 -17.69 10.38
CA TYR A 413 -15.62 -18.78 9.61
C TYR A 413 -14.62 -19.29 8.58
N ASP A 414 -14.75 -20.56 8.22
CA ASP A 414 -14.08 -21.09 7.03
C ASP A 414 -14.84 -20.71 5.75
N MET A 415 -14.28 -21.06 4.59
CA MET A 415 -14.91 -20.77 3.30
C MET A 415 -16.23 -21.51 3.03
N LEU A 416 -16.55 -22.53 3.84
CA LEU A 416 -17.83 -23.23 3.78
C LEU A 416 -18.88 -22.58 4.71
N GLY A 417 -18.51 -21.50 5.41
CA GLY A 417 -19.38 -20.78 6.35
C GLY A 417 -19.51 -21.47 7.70
N ARG A 418 -18.68 -22.47 8.01
CA ARG A 418 -18.69 -23.12 9.33
C ARG A 418 -17.97 -22.20 10.33
N SER A 419 -18.60 -22.00 11.50
CA SER A 419 -18.00 -21.22 12.58
C SER A 419 -16.72 -21.90 13.07
N VAL A 420 -15.61 -21.22 12.92
CA VAL A 420 -14.29 -21.65 13.38
C VAL A 420 -14.08 -21.20 14.82
N GLN A 421 -14.31 -19.92 15.10
CA GLN A 421 -14.13 -19.36 16.44
C GLN A 421 -14.97 -18.08 16.62
N VAL A 422 -15.66 -17.96 17.76
CA VAL A 422 -16.19 -16.67 18.23
C VAL A 422 -15.07 -15.96 18.99
N ILE A 423 -14.64 -14.79 18.51
CA ILE A 423 -13.53 -14.02 19.10
C ILE A 423 -14.05 -13.13 20.23
N ILE A 424 -15.19 -12.47 20.04
CA ILE A 424 -15.90 -11.70 21.08
C ILE A 424 -17.42 -11.92 20.98
N ASP A 425 -18.13 -11.86 22.10
CA ASP A 425 -19.61 -11.88 22.22
C ASP A 425 -20.02 -11.13 23.50
N GLU A 426 -20.00 -9.81 23.44
CA GLU A 426 -20.16 -8.94 24.60
C GLU A 426 -20.66 -7.54 24.22
N TYR A 427 -20.97 -6.71 25.21
CA TYR A 427 -21.30 -5.29 24.97
C TYR A 427 -20.03 -4.46 24.79
N ARG A 428 -20.06 -3.53 23.83
CA ARG A 428 -19.00 -2.55 23.57
C ARG A 428 -19.58 -1.15 23.51
N SER A 429 -18.80 -0.16 23.98
CA SER A 429 -19.16 1.26 23.93
C SER A 429 -19.14 1.77 22.49
N GLU A 430 -19.71 2.96 22.26
CA GLU A 430 -19.46 3.69 21.01
C GLU A 430 -17.97 3.97 20.82
N GLY A 431 -17.55 4.12 19.57
CA GLY A 431 -16.14 4.35 19.21
C GLY A 431 -15.48 3.17 18.52
N THR A 432 -14.17 3.26 18.38
CA THR A 432 -13.32 2.28 17.67
C THR A 432 -12.79 1.22 18.63
N HIS A 433 -12.76 -0.02 18.16
CA HIS A 433 -12.37 -1.22 18.90
C HIS A 433 -11.46 -2.08 18.03
N GLU A 434 -10.55 -2.80 18.66
CA GLU A 434 -9.67 -3.74 17.98
C GLU A 434 -9.66 -5.07 18.70
N VAL A 435 -9.73 -6.15 17.93
CA VAL A 435 -9.77 -7.52 18.48
C VAL A 435 -8.73 -8.37 17.78
N ARG A 436 -7.85 -8.98 18.58
CA ARG A 436 -6.81 -9.88 18.09
C ARG A 436 -7.37 -11.27 17.79
N PHE A 437 -6.98 -11.84 16.67
CA PHE A 437 -7.24 -13.22 16.28
C PHE A 437 -5.92 -13.99 16.10
N SER A 438 -5.86 -15.22 16.61
CA SER A 438 -4.71 -16.12 16.45
C SER A 438 -5.14 -17.46 15.87
N ALA A 439 -4.63 -17.77 14.69
CA ALA A 439 -4.84 -19.05 14.04
C ALA A 439 -4.02 -20.20 14.66
N GLY A 440 -2.99 -19.87 15.45
CA GLY A 440 -2.10 -20.84 16.09
C GLY A 440 -2.78 -21.69 17.16
N LEU A 441 -3.77 -21.11 17.87
CA LEU A 441 -4.49 -21.79 18.95
C LEU A 441 -5.48 -22.86 18.45
N ASN A 442 -5.90 -22.77 17.20
CA ASN A 442 -6.96 -23.62 16.61
C ASN A 442 -6.47 -24.61 15.56
N GLY A 443 -5.14 -24.69 15.32
CA GLY A 443 -4.59 -25.61 14.33
C GLY A 443 -5.04 -25.35 12.89
N LEU A 444 -5.39 -24.11 12.54
CA LEU A 444 -5.91 -23.76 11.22
C LEU A 444 -4.86 -23.96 10.11
N SER A 445 -5.32 -24.41 8.95
CA SER A 445 -4.50 -24.56 7.73
C SER A 445 -4.38 -23.23 6.99
N SER A 446 -3.26 -23.00 6.29
CA SER A 446 -3.10 -21.86 5.38
C SER A 446 -4.27 -21.79 4.40
N GLY A 447 -4.79 -20.60 4.16
CA GLY A 447 -5.97 -20.42 3.33
C GLY A 447 -6.80 -19.20 3.68
N LEU A 448 -7.87 -18.99 2.91
CA LEU A 448 -8.78 -17.87 3.08
C LEU A 448 -9.81 -18.19 4.18
N TYR A 449 -10.09 -17.21 5.04
CA TYR A 449 -11.10 -17.25 6.08
C TYR A 449 -11.99 -16.01 5.99
N MET A 450 -13.17 -16.08 6.59
CA MET A 450 -14.06 -14.93 6.76
C MET A 450 -14.13 -14.56 8.25
N TYR A 451 -14.27 -13.28 8.57
CA TYR A 451 -14.62 -12.81 9.91
C TYR A 451 -15.80 -11.88 9.80
N SER A 452 -16.70 -11.94 10.78
CA SER A 452 -17.95 -11.21 10.75
C SER A 452 -18.32 -10.62 12.09
N LEU A 453 -18.66 -9.34 12.07
CA LEU A 453 -19.18 -8.57 13.18
C LEU A 453 -20.71 -8.53 13.09
N GLU A 454 -21.38 -9.08 14.09
CA GLU A 454 -22.83 -8.98 14.31
C GLU A 454 -23.10 -7.93 15.39
N PHE A 455 -24.03 -7.01 15.13
CA PHE A 455 -24.45 -5.95 16.07
C PHE A 455 -25.90 -5.59 15.77
N ASP A 456 -26.75 -5.38 16.79
CA ASP A 456 -28.15 -4.94 16.63
C ASP A 456 -28.99 -5.68 15.56
N GLY A 457 -28.67 -6.95 15.27
CA GLY A 457 -29.34 -7.75 14.23
C GLY A 457 -28.79 -7.55 12.81
N GLU A 458 -27.81 -6.67 12.62
CA GLU A 458 -27.03 -6.49 11.40
C GLU A 458 -25.72 -7.29 11.43
N ARG A 459 -25.13 -7.49 10.25
CA ARG A 459 -23.92 -8.28 10.08
C ARG A 459 -23.02 -7.72 8.98
N ILE A 460 -21.77 -7.42 9.32
CA ILE A 460 -20.72 -7.05 8.36
C ILE A 460 -19.69 -8.17 8.30
N THR A 461 -19.27 -8.57 7.10
CA THR A 461 -18.31 -9.68 6.89
C THR A 461 -17.16 -9.23 6.00
N LYS A 462 -15.94 -9.64 6.34
CA LYS A 462 -14.71 -9.44 5.57
C LYS A 462 -13.89 -10.72 5.52
N THR A 463 -12.85 -10.73 4.67
CA THR A 463 -11.98 -11.89 4.46
C THR A 463 -10.56 -11.64 4.94
N MET A 464 -9.88 -12.70 5.36
CA MET A 464 -8.47 -12.69 5.78
C MET A 464 -7.74 -13.91 5.20
N LEU A 465 -6.46 -13.76 4.85
CA LEU A 465 -5.62 -14.82 4.31
C LEU A 465 -4.56 -15.26 5.33
N LEU A 466 -4.65 -16.49 5.80
CA LEU A 466 -3.64 -17.11 6.66
C LEU A 466 -2.53 -17.72 5.78
N LEU A 467 -1.29 -17.28 5.99
CA LEU A 467 -0.09 -17.93 5.47
C LEU A 467 0.60 -18.64 6.63
N LYS A 468 1.10 -19.85 6.40
CA LYS A 468 1.75 -20.67 7.42
C LYS A 468 3.01 -21.26 6.83
#